data_AF-A0A9Q2NZJ0-F1
#
_entry.id   AF-A0A9Q2NZJ0-F1
#
_cell.length_a   1.000
_cell.length_b   1.000
_cell.length_c   1.000
_cell.angle_alpha   90.00
_cell.angle_beta   90.00
_cell.angle_gamma   90.00
#
_symmetry.space_group_name_H-M   'P 1'
#
loop_
_entity.id
_entity.type
_entity.pdbx_description
1 polymer ?
#
loop_
_entity_poly.entity_id
_entity_poly.type
_entity_poly.pdbx_seq_one_letter_code
_entity_poly.pdbx_strand_id
1 'polypeptide(L)'
;MFAQDPEGLHEAFRAACDSPGDTLATPSRGIIQCRTLPTPDFAAFLLLEYDGALKTPTVVMQKQKRRTDAGPESTMIEFSYFAEVPQKSGNARRVYYKDRQLDQLLDQMMRAAGGKTVE
;
A
#
# COMPACT_ATOMS: atom_id res chain seq x y z
N MET A 1 -8.32 6.37 11.78
CA MET A 1 -9.57 5.75 12.25
C MET A 1 -10.79 6.50 11.72
N PHE A 2 -11.87 5.79 11.41
CA PHE A 2 -13.16 6.33 10.98
C PHE A 2 -14.26 5.84 11.92
N ALA A 3 -15.28 6.66 12.13
CA ALA A 3 -16.45 6.31 12.96
C ALA A 3 -17.38 5.29 12.29
N GLN A 4 -17.32 5.18 10.96
CA GLN A 4 -18.03 4.21 10.13
C GLN A 4 -17.11 3.75 8.99
N ASP A 5 -17.45 2.65 8.30
CA ASP A 5 -16.65 2.16 7.18
C ASP A 5 -16.58 3.19 6.04
N PRO A 6 -15.39 3.64 5.61
CA PRO A 6 -15.28 4.72 4.63
C PRO A 6 -15.38 4.17 3.19
N GLU A 7 -16.60 3.90 2.71
CA GLU A 7 -16.83 3.32 1.37
C GLU A 7 -16.19 4.14 0.24
N GLY A 8 -16.34 5.46 0.24
CA GLY A 8 -15.73 6.32 -0.78
C GLY A 8 -14.20 6.27 -0.80
N LEU A 9 -13.54 6.04 0.35
CA LEU A 9 -12.09 5.80 0.38
C LEU A 9 -11.73 4.44 -0.26
N HIS A 10 -12.60 3.44 -0.09
CA HIS A 10 -12.39 2.13 -0.71
C HIS A 10 -12.52 2.19 -2.23
N GLU A 11 -13.50 2.94 -2.73
CA GLU A 11 -13.69 3.17 -4.16
C GLU A 11 -12.53 3.97 -4.75
N ALA A 12 -12.15 5.08 -4.12
CA ALA A 12 -11.02 5.90 -4.55
C ALA A 12 -9.72 5.10 -4.65
N PHE A 13 -9.46 4.21 -3.68
CA PHE A 13 -8.30 3.33 -3.73
C PHE A 13 -8.29 2.40 -4.95
N ARG A 14 -9.44 1.83 -5.31
CA ARG A 14 -9.56 0.95 -6.47
C ARG A 14 -9.42 1.74 -7.77
N ALA A 15 -10.04 2.92 -7.82
CA ALA A 15 -9.97 3.81 -8.96
C ALA A 15 -8.53 4.31 -9.20
N ALA A 16 -7.75 4.55 -8.14
CA ALA A 16 -6.35 4.92 -8.26
C ALA A 16 -5.43 3.79 -8.78
N CYS A 17 -5.96 2.57 -8.98
CA CYS A 17 -5.24 1.42 -9.49
C CYS A 17 -5.74 1.01 -10.89
N ASP A 18 -5.70 1.96 -11.82
CA ASP A 18 -6.32 1.83 -13.15
C ASP A 18 -5.33 2.08 -14.31
N SER A 19 -4.06 2.35 -14.03
CA SER A 19 -3.08 2.62 -15.08
C SER A 19 -2.65 1.33 -15.81
N PRO A 20 -2.21 1.43 -17.08
CA PRO A 20 -1.77 0.26 -17.83
C PRO A 20 -0.64 -0.51 -17.12
N GLY A 21 -0.87 -1.79 -16.87
CA GLY A 21 0.08 -2.67 -16.17
C GLY A 21 -0.13 -2.72 -14.65
N ASP A 22 -0.98 -1.86 -14.09
CA ASP A 22 -1.38 -1.96 -12.68
C ASP A 22 -2.27 -3.17 -12.47
N THR A 23 -2.13 -3.79 -11.31
CA THR A 23 -2.92 -4.96 -10.93
C THR A 23 -3.49 -4.76 -9.54
N LEU A 24 -4.82 -4.81 -9.45
CA LEU A 24 -5.52 -4.86 -8.18
C LEU A 24 -5.54 -6.29 -7.63
N ALA A 25 -5.07 -6.48 -6.40
CA ALA A 25 -5.05 -7.78 -5.73
C ALA A 25 -5.73 -7.69 -4.35
N THR A 26 -6.38 -8.78 -3.94
CA THR A 26 -7.01 -8.92 -2.61
C THR A 26 -6.43 -10.16 -1.93
N PRO A 27 -5.20 -10.08 -1.38
CA PRO A 27 -4.49 -11.26 -0.87
C PRO A 27 -5.15 -11.90 0.35
N SER A 28 -5.94 -11.15 1.12
CA SER A 28 -6.73 -11.66 2.23
C SER A 28 -7.87 -10.70 2.59
N ARG A 29 -8.78 -11.15 3.46
CA ARG A 29 -9.92 -10.32 3.90
C ARG A 29 -9.41 -9.03 4.56
N GLY A 30 -9.89 -7.89 4.05
CA GLY A 30 -9.52 -6.57 4.56
C GLY A 30 -8.18 -6.04 4.06
N ILE A 31 -7.48 -6.74 3.15
CA ILE A 31 -6.27 -6.24 2.50
C ILE A 31 -6.54 -6.07 1.01
N ILE A 32 -6.32 -4.87 0.49
CA ILE A 32 -6.37 -4.57 -0.94
C ILE A 32 -5.02 -3.97 -1.33
N GLN A 33 -4.45 -4.46 -2.42
CA GLN A 33 -3.18 -4.02 -2.96
C GLN A 33 -3.38 -3.48 -4.37
N CYS A 34 -2.82 -2.31 -4.63
CA CYS A 34 -2.47 -1.91 -5.99
C CYS A 34 -1.00 -2.28 -6.22
N ARG A 35 -0.76 -3.06 -7.27
CA ARG A 35 0.55 -3.60 -7.62
C ARG A 35 0.97 -2.98 -8.95
N THR A 36 2.04 -2.20 -8.94
CA THR A 36 2.48 -1.42 -10.10
C THR A 36 3.91 -1.79 -10.47
N LEU A 37 4.29 -1.48 -11.71
CA LEU A 37 5.66 -1.65 -12.16
C LEU A 37 6.50 -0.43 -11.76
N PRO A 38 7.67 -0.62 -11.13
CA PRO A 38 8.61 0.48 -10.94
C PRO A 38 9.12 0.99 -12.30
N THR A 39 9.61 2.23 -12.32
CA THR A 39 10.39 2.75 -13.46
C THR A 39 11.64 1.88 -13.67
N PRO A 40 12.21 1.81 -14.89
CA PRO A 40 13.40 1.00 -15.16
C PRO A 40 14.57 1.30 -14.21
N ASP A 41 14.84 2.59 -13.95
CA ASP A 41 15.92 3.01 -13.05
C ASP A 41 15.67 2.54 -11.61
N PHE A 42 14.42 2.64 -11.14
CA PHE A 42 14.07 2.19 -9.80
C PHE A 42 14.09 0.67 -9.67
N ALA A 43 13.65 -0.05 -10.71
CA ALA A 43 13.76 -1.49 -10.78
C ALA A 43 15.23 -1.94 -10.67
N ALA A 44 16.11 -1.30 -11.45
CA ALA A 44 17.55 -1.58 -11.42
C ALA A 44 18.15 -1.31 -10.04
N PHE A 45 17.83 -0.16 -9.44
CA PHE A 45 18.24 0.16 -8.07
C PHE A 45 17.81 -0.93 -7.07
N LEU A 46 16.53 -1.34 -7.09
CA LEU A 46 16.02 -2.36 -6.17
C LEU A 46 16.71 -3.72 -6.33
N LEU A 47 17.00 -4.11 -7.58
CA LEU A 47 17.68 -5.38 -7.86
C LEU A 47 19.14 -5.36 -7.40
N LEU A 48 19.85 -4.25 -7.60
CA LEU A 48 21.26 -4.12 -7.20
C LEU A 48 21.40 -3.98 -5.68
N GLU A 49 20.63 -3.08 -5.06
CA GLU A 49 20.73 -2.76 -3.63
C GLU A 49 20.34 -3.94 -2.75
N TYR A 50 19.33 -4.72 -3.17
CA TYR A 50 18.79 -5.83 -2.39
C TYR A 50 19.15 -7.22 -2.93
N ASP A 51 20.22 -7.30 -3.74
CA ASP A 51 20.74 -8.52 -4.38
C ASP A 51 19.66 -9.42 -4.99
N GLY A 52 18.73 -8.80 -5.72
CA GLY A 52 17.55 -9.44 -6.29
C GLY A 52 17.87 -10.46 -7.39
N ALA A 53 16.91 -11.33 -7.66
CA ALA A 53 16.92 -12.14 -8.88
C ALA A 53 16.65 -11.27 -10.11
N LEU A 54 17.12 -11.70 -11.29
CA LEU A 54 16.86 -11.01 -12.55
C LEU A 54 15.40 -11.20 -13.02
N LYS A 55 14.46 -10.64 -12.25
CA LYS A 55 13.01 -10.61 -12.45
C LYS A 55 12.50 -9.25 -11.99
N THR A 56 11.52 -8.69 -12.71
CA THR A 56 10.99 -7.36 -12.43
C THR A 56 10.43 -7.27 -11.00
N PRO A 57 10.90 -6.33 -10.17
CA PRO A 57 10.28 -6.03 -8.88
C PRO A 57 8.87 -5.45 -9.05
N THR A 58 8.08 -5.46 -7.98
CA THR A 58 6.76 -4.83 -7.96
C THR A 58 6.72 -3.77 -6.87
N VAL A 59 6.14 -2.61 -7.15
CA VAL A 59 5.80 -1.62 -6.12
C VAL A 59 4.37 -1.88 -5.68
N VAL A 60 4.16 -1.93 -4.37
CA VAL A 60 2.88 -2.29 -3.77
C VAL A 60 2.43 -1.16 -2.86
N MET A 61 1.29 -0.57 -3.23
CA MET A 61 0.48 0.25 -2.33
C MET A 61 -0.58 -0.67 -1.71
N GLN A 62 -0.55 -0.82 -0.39
CA GLN A 62 -1.48 -1.67 0.33
C GLN A 62 -2.36 -0.82 1.24
N LYS A 63 -3.67 -1.03 1.12
CA LYS A 63 -4.66 -0.57 2.08
C LYS A 63 -5.14 -1.75 2.91
N GLN A 64 -5.10 -1.59 4.22
CA GLN A 64 -5.53 -2.61 5.16
C GLN A 64 -6.60 -2.08 6.11
N LYS A 65 -7.71 -2.81 6.19
CA LYS A 65 -8.77 -2.61 7.19
C LYS A 65 -8.44 -3.42 8.44
N ARG A 66 -8.33 -2.74 9.58
CA ARG A 66 -8.14 -3.31 10.91
C ARG A 66 -9.38 -3.04 11.76
N ARG A 67 -9.69 -3.98 12.66
CA ARG A 67 -10.65 -3.74 13.73
C ARG A 67 -10.05 -2.77 14.74
N THR A 68 -10.91 -2.01 15.41
CA THR A 68 -10.53 -1.08 16.47
C THR A 68 -11.55 -1.22 17.61
N ASP A 69 -11.12 -0.93 18.83
CA ASP A 69 -11.97 -1.01 20.02
C ASP A 69 -12.79 0.27 20.25
N ALA A 70 -12.65 1.27 19.37
CA ALA A 70 -13.33 2.56 19.44
C ALA A 70 -14.84 2.52 19.11
N GLY A 71 -15.46 1.35 19.12
CA GLY A 71 -16.88 1.13 18.84
C GLY A 71 -17.14 0.06 17.76
N PRO A 72 -18.35 -0.52 17.71
CA PRO A 72 -18.66 -1.64 16.82
C PRO A 72 -18.62 -1.28 15.32
N GLU A 73 -18.91 -0.03 14.98
CA GLU A 73 -18.89 0.48 13.60
C GLU A 73 -17.55 1.13 13.21
N SER A 74 -16.70 1.38 14.20
CA SER A 74 -15.42 2.06 14.01
C SER A 74 -14.46 1.18 13.21
N THR A 75 -13.75 1.80 12.27
CA THR A 75 -12.79 1.10 11.42
C THR A 75 -11.44 1.80 11.42
N MET A 76 -10.36 1.04 11.56
CA MET A 76 -9.01 1.53 11.31
C MET A 76 -8.59 1.16 9.89
N ILE A 77 -8.05 2.13 9.16
CA ILE A 77 -7.49 1.93 7.83
C ILE A 77 -6.03 2.31 7.89
N GLU A 78 -5.16 1.38 7.49
CA GLU A 78 -3.72 1.54 7.42
C GLU A 78 -3.29 1.52 5.95
N PHE A 79 -2.37 2.40 5.59
CA PHE A 79 -1.68 2.38 4.30
C PHE A 79 -0.25 1.95 4.51
N SER A 80 0.26 1.11 3.61
CA SER A 80 1.69 0.81 3.53
C SER A 80 2.15 0.77 2.09
N TYR A 81 3.38 1.21 1.88
CA TYR A 81 4.03 1.26 0.57
C TYR A 81 5.37 0.53 0.65
N PHE A 82 5.54 -0.46 -0.21
CA PHE A 82 6.75 -1.27 -0.23
C PHE A 82 7.03 -1.81 -1.63
N ALA A 83 8.29 -2.10 -1.94
CA ALA A 83 8.60 -2.98 -3.06
C ALA A 83 8.66 -4.44 -2.60
N GLU A 84 8.19 -5.32 -3.48
CA GLU A 84 8.51 -6.74 -3.44
C GLU A 84 9.64 -6.98 -4.44
N VAL A 85 10.83 -7.26 -3.92
CA VAL A 85 12.03 -7.56 -4.70
C VAL A 85 12.21 -9.08 -4.77
N PRO A 86 12.03 -9.72 -5.95
CA PRO A 86 12.29 -11.14 -6.11
C PRO A 86 13.72 -11.47 -5.68
N GLN A 87 13.90 -12.54 -4.90
CA GLN A 87 15.20 -12.96 -4.42
C GLN A 87 15.69 -14.16 -5.24
N LYS A 88 17.01 -14.36 -5.30
CA LYS A 88 17.65 -15.48 -6.02
C LYS A 88 17.21 -16.85 -5.46
N SER A 89 16.88 -16.90 -4.18
CA SER A 89 16.28 -18.05 -3.49
C SER A 89 15.30 -17.57 -2.42
N GLY A 90 14.34 -18.43 -2.06
CA GLY A 90 13.33 -18.13 -1.04
C GLY A 90 12.24 -17.14 -1.49
N ASN A 91 11.64 -16.46 -0.52
CA ASN A 91 10.54 -15.53 -0.74
C ASN A 91 11.04 -14.16 -1.22
N ALA A 92 10.19 -13.41 -1.93
CA ALA A 92 10.47 -12.03 -2.26
C ALA A 92 10.69 -11.20 -0.98
N ARG A 93 11.66 -10.28 -1.03
CA ARG A 93 11.95 -9.37 0.07
C ARG A 93 11.02 -8.16 -0.02
N ARG A 94 10.35 -7.83 1.08
CA ARG A 94 9.58 -6.59 1.22
C ARG A 94 10.48 -5.47 1.72
N VAL A 95 10.58 -4.41 0.94
CA VAL A 95 11.35 -3.20 1.25
C VAL A 95 10.36 -2.06 1.47
N TYR A 96 10.20 -1.65 2.72
CA TYR A 96 9.33 -0.53 3.07
C TYR A 96 10.07 0.79 2.91
N TYR A 97 9.39 1.76 2.31
CA TYR A 97 9.90 3.11 2.18
C TYR A 97 9.43 3.94 3.36
N LYS A 98 10.35 4.71 3.96
CA LYS A 98 10.01 5.75 4.92
C LYS A 98 10.15 7.08 4.21
N ASP A 99 9.03 7.65 3.80
CA ASP A 99 8.98 8.96 3.17
C ASP A 99 8.00 9.84 3.96
N ARG A 100 8.55 10.83 4.68
CA ARG A 100 7.74 11.73 5.51
C ARG A 100 6.76 12.56 4.70
N GLN A 101 7.07 12.91 3.45
CA GLN A 101 6.18 13.69 2.61
C GLN A 101 5.00 12.82 2.15
N LEU A 102 5.26 11.57 1.78
CA LEU A 102 4.22 10.61 1.45
C LEU A 102 3.33 10.33 2.66
N ASP A 103 3.92 10.11 3.83
CA ASP A 103 3.16 9.88 5.08
C ASP A 103 2.24 11.07 5.39
N GLN A 104 2.74 12.31 5.27
CA GLN A 104 1.93 13.52 5.46
C GLN A 104 0.82 13.67 4.44
N LEU A 105 1.08 13.35 3.17
CA LEU A 105 0.06 13.40 2.11
C LEU A 105 -1.07 12.39 2.39
N LEU A 106 -0.71 11.18 2.80
CA LEU A 106 -1.68 10.15 3.17
C LEU A 106 -2.49 10.58 4.38
N ASP A 107 -1.85 11.12 5.43
CA ASP A 107 -2.57 11.63 6.60
C ASP A 107 -3.57 12.74 6.24
N GLN A 108 -3.19 13.66 5.35
CA GLN A 108 -4.08 14.72 4.87
C GLN A 108 -5.27 14.14 4.08
N MET A 109 -5.01 13.19 3.17
CA MET A 109 -6.06 12.50 2.43
C MET A 109 -7.04 11.77 3.37
N MET A 110 -6.50 11.08 4.39
CA MET A 110 -7.30 10.36 5.37
C MET A 110 -8.18 11.27 6.19
N ARG A 111 -7.65 12.44 6.60
CA ARG A 111 -8.42 13.48 7.30
C ARG A 111 -9.50 14.08 6.42
N ALA A 112 -9.19 14.38 5.16
CA ALA A 112 -10.16 14.89 4.18
C ALA A 112 -11.30 13.89 3.93
N ALA A 113 -11.02 12.59 3.99
CA ALA A 113 -12.03 11.53 3.91
C ALA A 113 -12.86 11.34 5.20
N GLY A 114 -12.67 12.18 6.23
CA GLY A 114 -13.39 12.08 7.51
C GLY A 114 -12.69 11.22 8.57
N GLY A 115 -11.44 10.80 8.31
CA GLY A 115 -10.62 10.05 9.24
C GLY A 115 -10.01 10.93 10.33
N LYS A 116 -9.72 10.32 11.47
CA LYS A 116 -8.95 10.92 12.57
C LYS A 116 -7.68 10.10 12.78
N THR A 117 -6.55 10.78 12.90
CA THR A 117 -5.30 10.13 13.34
C THR A 117 -5.52 9.64 14.78
N VAL A 118 -4.99 8.46 15.08
CA VAL A 118 -4.96 7.91 16.44
C VAL A 118 -3.50 7.91 16.82
N GLU A 119 -3.17 8.61 17.91
CA GLU A 119 -1.82 8.63 18.49
C GLU A 119 -1.51 7.32 19.22
#